data_AF-A0A0G2FSR2-F1
#
_entry.id   AF-A0A0G2FSR2-F1
#
_cell.length_a   1.000
_cell.length_b   1.000
_cell.length_c   1.000
_cell.angle_alpha   90.00
_cell.angle_beta   90.00
_cell.angle_gamma   90.00
#
_symmetry.space_group_name_H-M   'P 1'
#
loop_
_entity.id
_entity.type
_entity.pdbx_description
1 polymer ?
#
loop_
_entity_poly.entity_id
_entity_poly.type
_entity_poly.pdbx_seq_one_letter_code
_entity_poly.pdbx_strand_id
1 'polypeptide(L)'
;MQLTSPTVALGLLASFLPGVLSVCSCSHNNDAGRWIDVNSPAGAAAILVSRNGGQYDANGQGHMTIRFTNINDNIKGCISSTAANEQSYHDDWFLWTVIHCEDNGGVADLSIWA
;
A
#
# COMPACT_ATOMS: atom_id res chain seq x y z
N MET A 1 -31.03 -9.00 -46.00
CA MET A 1 -29.59 -9.32 -46.06
C MET A 1 -28.97 -8.89 -44.74
N GLN A 2 -28.69 -9.85 -43.86
CA GLN A 2 -27.91 -9.62 -42.64
C GLN A 2 -26.44 -9.48 -43.04
N LEU A 3 -25.78 -8.41 -42.64
CA LEU A 3 -24.33 -8.36 -42.51
C LEU A 3 -24.00 -8.35 -41.02
N THR A 4 -23.61 -9.53 -40.53
CA THR A 4 -22.80 -9.65 -39.32
C THR A 4 -21.35 -9.34 -39.69
N SER A 5 -20.66 -8.56 -38.88
CA SER A 5 -19.19 -8.45 -38.97
C SER A 5 -18.58 -8.39 -37.57
N PRO A 6 -17.36 -8.92 -37.42
CA PRO A 6 -16.95 -9.65 -36.23
C PRO A 6 -16.31 -8.77 -35.16
N THR A 7 -16.47 -9.26 -33.93
CA THR A 7 -15.80 -8.89 -32.70
C THR A 7 -14.27 -8.79 -32.88
N VAL A 8 -13.71 -7.61 -32.62
CA VAL A 8 -12.26 -7.46 -32.39
C VAL A 8 -12.02 -7.66 -30.89
N ALA A 9 -11.55 -8.85 -30.53
CA ALA A 9 -11.06 -9.14 -29.20
C ALA A 9 -9.64 -8.56 -29.04
N LEU A 10 -9.47 -7.50 -28.26
CA LEU A 10 -8.17 -7.11 -27.72
C LEU A 10 -7.97 -7.86 -26.41
N GLY A 11 -7.33 -9.03 -26.49
CA GLY A 11 -6.81 -9.74 -25.33
C GLY A 11 -5.59 -9.02 -24.77
N LEU A 12 -5.79 -8.17 -23.77
CA LEU A 12 -4.73 -7.74 -22.87
C LEU A 12 -4.41 -8.92 -21.94
N LEU A 13 -3.47 -9.76 -22.36
CA LEU A 13 -2.77 -10.67 -21.46
C LEU A 13 -1.89 -9.82 -20.54
N ALA A 14 -2.48 -9.34 -19.45
CA ALA A 14 -1.71 -8.89 -18.31
C ALA A 14 -0.98 -10.12 -17.76
N SER A 15 0.33 -10.16 -18.00
CA SER A 15 1.25 -11.10 -17.39
C SER A 15 1.23 -10.87 -15.88
N PHE A 16 0.36 -11.61 -15.18
CA PHE A 16 0.41 -11.75 -13.73
C PHE A 16 1.68 -12.53 -13.40
N LEU A 17 2.73 -11.80 -13.04
CA LEU A 17 3.85 -12.37 -12.28
C LEU A 17 3.26 -12.91 -10.97
N PRO A 18 3.46 -14.20 -10.62
CA PRO A 18 3.12 -14.70 -9.31
C PRO A 18 4.16 -14.15 -8.32
N GLY A 19 4.01 -12.89 -7.93
CA GLY A 19 4.45 -12.47 -6.61
C GLY A 19 3.67 -13.33 -5.63
N VAL A 20 4.37 -14.13 -4.83
CA VAL A 20 3.80 -14.88 -3.71
C VAL A 20 2.95 -13.93 -2.88
N LEU A 21 1.64 -13.94 -3.12
CA LEU A 21 0.67 -13.25 -2.30
C LEU A 21 0.64 -14.01 -0.99
N SER A 22 1.43 -13.56 -0.02
CA SER A 22 1.06 -13.75 1.37
C SER A 22 -0.40 -13.34 1.49
N VAL A 23 -1.27 -14.25 1.94
CA VAL A 23 -2.73 -14.04 2.00
C VAL A 23 -3.05 -13.14 3.19
N CYS A 24 -2.51 -11.92 3.15
CA CYS A 24 -2.74 -10.90 4.16
C CYS A 24 -4.10 -10.27 3.90
N SER A 25 -4.89 -10.09 4.94
CA SER A 25 -6.11 -9.29 4.85
C SER A 25 -5.74 -7.84 5.15
N CYS A 26 -5.55 -7.03 4.10
CA CYS A 26 -5.26 -5.60 4.24
C CYS A 26 -6.44 -4.76 3.78
N SER A 27 -6.69 -3.68 4.50
CA SER A 27 -7.68 -2.66 4.18
C SER A 27 -7.04 -1.28 4.31
N HIS A 28 -7.52 -0.33 3.52
CA HIS A 28 -7.07 1.06 3.56
C HIS A 28 -8.27 1.99 3.39
N ASN A 29 -8.11 3.24 3.80
CA ASN A 29 -9.06 4.28 3.45
C ASN A 29 -8.65 4.98 2.14
N ASN A 30 -9.62 5.64 1.49
CA ASN A 30 -9.38 6.45 0.29
C ASN A 30 -9.31 7.94 0.66
N ASP A 31 -8.25 8.35 1.34
CA ASP A 31 -8.06 9.72 1.84
C ASP A 31 -6.68 10.24 1.43
N ALA A 32 -6.67 11.17 0.47
CA ALA A 32 -5.45 11.68 -0.13
C ALA A 32 -4.95 12.99 0.48
N GLY A 33 -3.69 13.32 0.19
CA GLY A 33 -3.17 14.69 0.35
C GLY A 33 -2.66 15.06 1.75
N ARG A 34 -2.36 14.08 2.62
CA ARG A 34 -1.80 14.36 3.95
C ARG A 34 -0.27 14.31 4.04
N TRP A 35 0.42 13.92 2.97
CA TRP A 35 1.87 13.70 2.99
C TRP A 35 2.61 14.59 1.99
N ILE A 36 3.63 15.29 2.46
CA ILE A 36 4.56 16.07 1.64
C ILE A 36 5.96 15.87 2.23
N ASP A 37 6.80 15.08 1.58
CA ASP A 37 8.18 14.84 1.99
C ASP A 37 9.08 14.48 0.79
N VAL A 38 10.39 14.43 1.03
CA VAL A 38 11.37 13.87 0.09
C VAL A 38 11.18 12.37 -0.14
N ASN A 39 10.66 11.66 0.86
CA ASN A 39 10.30 10.25 0.74
C ASN A 39 8.82 10.13 0.39
N SER A 40 8.46 9.21 -0.52
CA SER A 40 7.06 8.82 -0.67
C SER A 40 6.55 8.18 0.64
N PRO A 41 5.23 8.14 0.89
CA PRO A 41 4.67 7.45 2.04
C PRO A 41 5.08 5.98 2.11
N ALA A 42 5.11 5.25 0.99
CA ALA A 42 5.58 3.87 1.03
C ALA A 42 7.06 3.78 1.40
N GLY A 43 7.90 4.74 0.95
CA GLY A 43 9.30 4.84 1.36
C GLY A 43 9.45 5.08 2.86
N ALA A 44 8.69 6.03 3.42
CA ALA A 44 8.66 6.28 4.86
C ALA A 44 8.13 5.06 5.64
N ALA A 45 7.08 4.41 5.16
CA ALA A 45 6.53 3.19 5.74
C ALA A 45 7.58 2.07 5.74
N ALA A 46 8.34 1.87 4.65
CA ALA A 46 9.40 0.88 4.57
C ALA A 46 10.50 1.12 5.63
N ILE A 47 10.87 2.38 5.87
CA ILE A 47 11.80 2.74 6.95
C ILE A 47 11.23 2.31 8.30
N LEU A 48 9.97 2.63 8.59
CA LEU A 48 9.34 2.28 9.87
C LEU A 48 9.14 0.77 10.04
N VAL A 49 8.78 0.04 8.98
CA VAL A 49 8.66 -1.42 8.97
C VAL A 49 10.02 -2.06 9.28
N SER A 50 11.11 -1.58 8.67
CA SER A 50 12.47 -2.08 8.95
C SER A 50 12.88 -1.92 10.42
N ARG A 51 12.29 -0.92 11.11
CA ARG A 51 12.50 -0.61 12.53
C ARG A 51 11.51 -1.31 13.47
N ASN A 52 10.64 -2.18 12.95
CA ASN A 52 9.58 -2.86 13.71
C ASN A 52 8.56 -1.91 14.36
N GLY A 53 8.35 -0.72 13.80
CA GLY A 53 7.48 0.29 14.42
C GLY A 53 8.06 1.69 14.45
N GLY A 54 7.24 2.61 14.93
CA GLY A 54 7.66 3.95 15.34
C GLY A 54 6.96 5.05 14.58
N GLN A 55 7.54 6.25 14.67
CA GLN A 55 7.04 7.46 14.05
C GLN A 55 8.07 8.03 13.08
N TYR A 56 7.58 8.64 12.00
CA TYR A 56 8.34 9.41 11.05
C TYR A 56 7.63 10.74 10.85
N ASP A 57 8.37 11.84 10.93
CA ASP A 57 7.87 13.18 10.67
C ASP A 57 8.38 13.66 9.31
N ALA A 58 7.46 14.03 8.41
CA ALA A 58 7.80 14.58 7.11
C ALA A 58 8.39 16.00 7.26
N ASN A 59 9.29 16.38 6.35
CA ASN A 59 9.87 17.73 6.38
C ASN A 59 8.90 18.81 5.87
N GLY A 60 7.91 18.44 5.04
CA GLY A 60 6.91 19.36 4.50
C GLY A 60 5.59 19.30 5.27
N GLN A 61 4.91 18.17 5.21
CA GLN A 61 3.61 17.94 5.86
C GLN A 61 3.41 16.45 6.12
N GLY A 62 2.84 16.13 7.27
CA GLY A 62 2.41 14.78 7.59
C GLY A 62 3.31 14.10 8.63
N HIS A 63 2.66 13.34 9.50
CA HIS A 63 3.27 12.51 10.52
C HIS A 63 2.78 11.10 10.29
N MET A 64 3.71 10.14 10.22
CA MET A 64 3.40 8.75 10.01
C MET A 64 3.74 7.94 11.25
N THR A 65 2.90 6.98 11.60
CA THR A 65 3.23 5.95 12.58
C THR A 65 2.88 4.59 12.05
N ILE A 66 3.71 3.59 12.38
CA ILE A 66 3.36 2.19 12.25
C ILE A 66 3.43 1.50 13.61
N ARG A 67 2.44 0.67 13.89
CA ARG A 67 2.37 -0.18 15.08
C ARG A 67 2.17 -1.62 14.66
N PHE A 68 2.84 -2.53 15.36
CA PHE A 68 2.68 -3.95 15.17
C PHE A 68 2.21 -4.63 16.45
N THR A 69 1.36 -5.64 16.30
CA THR A 69 1.06 -6.63 17.32
C THR A 69 1.48 -8.00 16.79
N ASN A 70 2.15 -8.82 17.61
CA ASN A 70 2.69 -10.13 17.21
C ASN A 70 3.47 -10.07 15.88
N ILE A 71 4.46 -9.17 15.83
CA ILE A 71 5.22 -8.90 14.62
C ILE A 71 5.89 -10.17 14.09
N ASN A 72 5.74 -10.39 12.78
CA ASN A 72 6.37 -11.46 12.03
C ASN A 72 6.72 -10.96 10.62
N ASP A 73 7.54 -11.70 9.89
CA ASP A 73 7.99 -11.26 8.55
C ASP A 73 6.84 -11.17 7.55
N ASN A 74 5.80 -11.99 7.72
CA ASN A 74 4.65 -11.97 6.82
C ASN A 74 3.89 -10.64 6.97
N ILE A 75 3.50 -10.24 8.19
CA ILE A 75 2.77 -9.00 8.42
C ILE A 75 3.58 -7.76 8.02
N LYS A 76 4.91 -7.81 8.17
CA LYS A 76 5.82 -6.76 7.66
C LYS A 76 5.78 -6.68 6.13
N GLY A 77 5.83 -7.83 5.45
CA GLY A 77 5.68 -7.92 4.00
C GLY A 77 4.32 -7.42 3.51
N CYS A 78 3.25 -7.78 4.22
CA CYS A 78 1.88 -7.38 3.92
C CYS A 78 1.75 -5.85 3.87
N ILE A 79 2.04 -5.19 5.00
CA ILE A 79 1.83 -3.75 5.14
C ILE A 79 2.73 -2.95 4.20
N SER A 80 3.98 -3.39 3.98
CA SER A 80 4.88 -2.77 3.00
C SER A 80 4.37 -2.92 1.57
N SER A 81 3.87 -4.09 1.19
CA SER A 81 3.35 -4.33 -0.16
C SER A 81 2.07 -3.54 -0.40
N THR A 82 1.14 -3.50 0.57
CA THR A 82 -0.08 -2.69 0.47
C THR A 82 0.27 -1.20 0.40
N ALA A 83 1.15 -0.69 1.27
CA ALA A 83 1.58 0.71 1.20
C ALA A 83 2.18 1.09 -0.17
N ALA A 84 2.96 0.18 -0.77
CA ALA A 84 3.58 0.39 -2.07
C ALA A 84 2.61 0.22 -3.26
N ASN A 85 1.65 -0.70 -3.19
CA ASN A 85 0.68 -0.93 -4.25
C ASN A 85 -0.43 0.14 -4.26
N GLU A 86 -0.76 0.68 -3.09
CA GLU A 86 -1.84 1.66 -2.92
C GLU A 86 -1.34 3.12 -2.90
N GLN A 87 -0.02 3.36 -3.00
CA GLN A 87 0.47 4.71 -3.35
C GLN A 87 0.23 4.93 -4.85
N SER A 88 -0.35 6.06 -5.27
CA SER A 88 -0.71 6.23 -6.67
C SER A 88 0.53 6.36 -7.58
N TYR A 89 0.33 6.06 -8.87
CA TYR A 89 1.32 6.10 -9.94
C TYR A 89 1.72 7.53 -10.38
N HIS A 90 1.18 8.58 -9.76
CA HIS A 90 1.36 9.97 -10.22
C HIS A 90 2.36 10.80 -9.40
N ASP A 91 3.14 10.18 -8.51
CA ASP A 91 4.18 10.83 -7.68
C ASP A 91 3.69 11.96 -6.74
N ASP A 92 2.41 12.34 -6.81
CA ASP A 92 1.83 13.46 -6.06
C ASP A 92 0.57 13.10 -5.26
N TRP A 93 -0.10 11.98 -5.56
CA TRP A 93 -1.31 11.54 -4.87
C TRP A 93 -1.12 10.20 -4.15
N PHE A 94 -1.50 10.17 -2.88
CA PHE A 94 -1.51 8.98 -2.04
C PHE A 94 -2.96 8.62 -1.79
N LEU A 95 -3.35 7.37 -2.01
CA LEU A 95 -4.76 7.01 -1.85
C LEU A 95 -5.14 6.78 -0.39
N TRP A 96 -4.18 6.65 0.52
CA TRP A 96 -4.44 6.25 1.91
C TRP A 96 -3.79 7.15 2.94
N THR A 97 -4.46 7.26 4.09
CA THR A 97 -3.91 7.79 5.33
C THR A 97 -3.97 6.77 6.46
N VAL A 98 -4.65 5.65 6.24
CA VAL A 98 -4.66 4.50 7.15
C VAL A 98 -4.56 3.23 6.33
N ILE A 99 -3.67 2.32 6.74
CA ILE A 99 -3.67 0.93 6.29
C ILE A 99 -3.70 0.03 7.52
N HIS A 100 -4.58 -0.94 7.52
CA HIS A 100 -4.67 -1.99 8.51
C HIS A 100 -4.48 -3.34 7.83
N CYS A 101 -3.53 -4.14 8.31
CA CYS A 101 -3.28 -5.49 7.83
C CYS A 101 -3.35 -6.49 8.99
N GLU A 102 -3.87 -7.68 8.69
CA GLU A 102 -3.84 -8.84 9.58
C GLU A 102 -3.31 -10.08 8.86
N ASP A 103 -2.51 -10.89 9.57
CA ASP A 103 -2.07 -12.19 9.12
C ASP A 103 -1.70 -13.11 10.30
N ASN A 104 -2.31 -14.31 10.38
CA ASN A 104 -1.99 -15.35 11.36
C ASN A 104 -1.82 -14.85 12.81
N GLY A 105 -2.67 -13.89 13.23
CA GLY A 105 -2.62 -13.27 14.56
C GLY A 105 -1.63 -12.11 14.72
N GLY A 106 -0.87 -11.79 13.68
CA GLY A 106 -0.11 -10.55 13.52
C GLY A 106 -0.99 -9.42 12.99
N VAL A 107 -0.78 -8.21 13.48
CA VAL A 107 -1.50 -7.00 13.07
C VAL A 107 -0.50 -5.89 12.79
N ALA A 108 -0.75 -5.10 11.74
CA ALA A 108 -0.04 -3.87 11.44
C ALA A 108 -1.02 -2.73 11.17
N ASP A 109 -0.85 -1.63 11.90
CA ASP A 109 -1.58 -0.38 11.72
C ASP A 109 -0.62 0.71 11.28
N LEU A 110 -0.84 1.26 10.09
CA LEU A 110 -0.11 2.39 9.53
C LEU A 110 -1.06 3.58 9.46
N SER A 111 -0.66 4.74 9.96
CA SER A 111 -1.48 5.95 9.91
C SER A 111 -0.67 7.19 9.55
N ILE A 112 -1.28 8.12 8.81
CA ILE A 112 -0.79 9.44 8.45
C ILE A 112 -1.77 10.50 8.95
N TRP A 113 -1.27 11.54 9.61
CA TRP A 113 -2.05 12.72 10.00
C TRP A 113 -1.25 14.00 9.75
N ALA A 114 -1.92 15.14 9.66
CA ALA A 114 -1.32 16.46 9.43
C ALA A 114 -1.53 17.34 10.66
#